data_AF-A0A936KQ28-F1
#
_entry.id   AF-A0A936KQ28-F1
#
_cell.length_a   1.000
_cell.length_b   1.000
_cell.length_c   1.000
_cell.angle_alpha   90.00
_cell.angle_beta   90.00
_cell.angle_gamma   90.00
#
_symmetry.space_group_name_H-M   'P 1'
#
loop_
_entity.id
_entity.type
_entity.pdbx_description
1 polymer ?
#
loop_
_entity_poly.entity_id
_entity_poly.type
_entity_poly.pdbx_seq_one_letter_code
_entity_poly.pdbx_strand_id
1 'polypeptide(L)'
;MKKKIILIIGDIIFLAILTIIGFATHGETGFSFLPRMGVIWLPMLFGWFVLSPWIGLSDEQVIANPKNLWRIILVMLFVAPLAATVRAAFLGAAMLPLFPLILGGSNAIGMMVWRWIYILIARRVTK
;
A
#
# COMPACT_ATOMS: atom_id res chain seq x y z
N MET A 1 16.84 13.13 -5.92
CA MET A 1 16.95 11.70 -6.34
C MET A 1 16.95 10.73 -5.18
N LYS A 2 17.87 10.81 -4.19
CA LYS A 2 17.94 9.85 -3.06
C LYS A 2 16.62 9.72 -2.27
N LYS A 3 15.94 10.84 -1.97
CA LYS A 3 14.67 10.84 -1.22
C LYS A 3 13.52 10.13 -1.95
N LYS A 4 13.36 10.40 -3.25
CA LYS A 4 12.34 9.75 -4.09
C LYS A 4 12.57 8.24 -4.18
N ILE A 5 13.82 7.79 -4.24
CA ILE A 5 14.16 6.35 -4.21
C ILE A 5 13.76 5.74 -2.86
N ILE A 6 14.09 6.40 -1.74
CA ILE A 6 13.69 5.93 -0.40
C ILE A 6 12.17 5.82 -0.29
N LEU A 7 11.44 6.82 -0.80
CA LEU A 7 9.97 6.82 -0.82
C LEU A 7 9.42 5.61 -1.59
N ILE A 8 9.87 5.42 -2.84
CA ILE A 8 9.40 4.34 -3.72
C ILE A 8 9.74 2.97 -3.14
N ILE A 9 10.98 2.77 -2.67
CA ILE A 9 11.41 1.49 -2.09
C ILE A 9 10.58 1.19 -0.84
N GLY A 10 10.38 2.18 0.04
CA GLY A 10 9.58 1.94 1.22
C GLY A 10 8.09 1.74 0.93
N ASP A 11 7.54 2.31 -0.15
CA ASP A 11 6.18 1.99 -0.60
C ASP A 11 6.05 0.50 -0.96
N ILE A 12 7.00 0.01 -1.75
CA ILE A 12 7.05 -1.39 -2.17
C ILE A 12 7.16 -2.31 -0.94
N ILE A 13 8.07 -1.97 -0.03
CA ILE A 13 8.34 -2.76 1.18
C ILE A 13 7.14 -2.73 2.13
N PHE A 14 6.55 -1.57 2.44
CA PHE A 14 5.42 -1.51 3.37
C PHE A 14 4.19 -2.22 2.83
N LEU A 15 3.87 -2.08 1.54
CA LEU A 15 2.79 -2.84 0.93
C LEU A 15 3.07 -4.36 0.99
N ALA A 16 4.33 -4.78 0.84
CA ALA A 16 4.70 -6.19 0.98
C ALA A 16 4.53 -6.68 2.43
N ILE A 17 5.04 -5.92 3.41
CA ILE A 17 4.93 -6.22 4.84
C ILE A 17 3.46 -6.33 5.25
N LEU A 18 2.63 -5.36 4.88
CA LEU A 18 1.21 -5.36 5.20
C LEU A 18 0.47 -6.54 4.58
N THR A 19 0.85 -6.92 3.36
CA THR A 19 0.29 -8.12 2.71
C THR A 19 0.69 -9.39 3.47
N ILE A 20 1.98 -9.54 3.84
CA ILE A 20 2.48 -10.68 4.61
C ILE A 20 1.78 -10.77 5.97
N ILE A 21 1.61 -9.64 6.67
CA ILE A 21 0.86 -9.58 7.94
C ILE A 21 -0.56 -10.08 7.72
N GLY A 22 -1.24 -9.63 6.65
CA GLY A 22 -2.58 -10.11 6.29
C GLY A 22 -2.65 -11.63 6.15
N PHE A 23 -1.72 -12.23 5.40
CA PHE A 23 -1.63 -13.70 5.28
C PHE A 23 -1.35 -14.39 6.62
N ALA A 24 -0.44 -13.84 7.43
CA ALA A 24 -0.15 -14.37 8.76
C ALA A 24 -1.38 -14.35 9.69
N THR A 25 -2.26 -13.35 9.58
CA THR A 25 -3.53 -13.33 10.35
C THR A 25 -4.51 -14.44 9.96
N HIS A 26 -4.34 -15.03 8.78
CA HIS A 26 -5.07 -16.23 8.33
C HIS A 26 -4.33 -17.54 8.60
N GLY A 27 -3.22 -17.51 9.35
CA GLY A 27 -2.40 -18.69 9.64
C GLY A 27 -1.51 -19.14 8.47
N GLU A 28 -1.42 -18.34 7.40
CA GLU A 28 -0.61 -18.65 6.23
C GLU A 28 0.84 -18.15 6.42
N THR A 29 1.68 -18.95 7.06
CA THR A 29 3.09 -18.57 7.40
C THR A 29 4.16 -19.28 6.58
N GLY A 30 3.81 -20.32 5.82
CA GLY A 30 4.75 -21.07 4.97
C GLY A 30 4.89 -20.52 3.55
N PHE A 31 5.90 -20.94 2.79
CA PHE A 31 6.16 -20.40 1.44
C PHE A 31 5.06 -20.65 0.39
N SER A 32 4.10 -21.54 0.67
CA SER A 32 2.99 -21.83 -0.24
C SER A 32 2.01 -20.67 -0.44
N PHE A 33 2.04 -19.64 0.40
CA PHE A 33 1.20 -18.45 0.22
C PHE A 33 1.74 -17.47 -0.84
N LEU A 34 3.01 -17.58 -1.25
CA LEU A 34 3.68 -16.61 -2.13
C LEU A 34 2.94 -16.35 -3.45
N PRO A 35 2.41 -17.36 -4.18
CA PRO A 35 1.62 -17.10 -5.38
C PRO A 35 0.35 -16.29 -5.09
N ARG A 36 -0.37 -16.64 -4.01
CA ARG A 36 -1.57 -15.90 -3.58
C ARG A 36 -1.24 -14.47 -3.14
N MET A 37 -0.08 -14.28 -2.50
CA MET A 37 0.45 -12.96 -2.17
C MET A 37 0.71 -12.14 -3.42
N GLY A 38 1.36 -12.70 -4.44
CA GLY A 38 1.64 -11.99 -5.69
C GLY A 38 0.36 -11.47 -6.36
N VAL A 39 -0.70 -12.29 -6.36
CA VAL A 39 -2.00 -11.97 -6.96
C VAL A 39 -2.74 -10.83 -6.24
N ILE A 40 -2.39 -10.48 -5.00
CA ILE A 40 -2.93 -9.30 -4.32
C ILE A 40 -1.93 -8.13 -4.29
N TRP A 41 -0.66 -8.41 -4.00
CA TRP A 41 0.36 -7.40 -3.82
C TRP A 41 0.72 -6.69 -5.13
N LEU A 42 0.79 -7.41 -6.26
CA LEU A 42 1.10 -6.80 -7.55
C LEU A 42 0.00 -5.82 -8.02
N PRO A 43 -1.30 -6.18 -7.97
CA PRO A 43 -2.36 -5.22 -8.23
C PRO A 43 -2.39 -4.04 -7.25
N MET A 44 -2.09 -4.26 -5.97
CA MET A 44 -1.97 -3.18 -4.98
C MET A 44 -0.85 -2.20 -5.37
N LEU A 45 0.33 -2.71 -5.71
CA LEU A 45 1.45 -1.88 -6.19
C LEU A 45 1.08 -1.11 -7.45
N PHE A 46 0.50 -1.81 -8.43
CA PHE A 46 0.09 -1.20 -9.69
C PHE A 46 -0.90 -0.05 -9.43
N GLY A 47 -1.98 -0.32 -8.70
CA GLY A 47 -2.96 0.71 -8.37
C GLY A 47 -2.36 1.86 -7.58
N TRP A 48 -1.49 1.57 -6.60
CA TRP A 48 -0.81 2.58 -5.81
C TRP A 48 0.06 3.50 -6.67
N PHE A 49 0.93 2.94 -7.51
CA PHE A 49 1.83 3.75 -8.34
C PHE A 49 1.14 4.43 -9.52
N VAL A 50 0.01 3.90 -9.98
CA VAL A 50 -0.84 4.57 -10.96
C VAL A 50 -1.54 5.77 -10.32
N LEU A 51 -2.16 5.62 -9.15
CA LEU A 51 -3.05 6.65 -8.57
C LEU A 51 -2.34 7.65 -7.65
N SER A 52 -1.34 7.21 -6.89
CA SER A 52 -0.67 8.06 -5.89
C SER A 52 -0.06 9.36 -6.47
N PRO A 53 0.50 9.41 -7.69
CA PRO A 53 1.03 10.65 -8.25
C PRO A 53 -0.07 11.70 -8.49
N TRP A 54 -1.26 11.29 -8.93
CA TRP A 54 -2.37 12.20 -9.26
C TRP A 54 -2.94 12.93 -8.04
N ILE A 55 -2.76 12.36 -6.84
CA ILE A 55 -3.23 12.95 -5.58
C ILE A 55 -2.08 13.64 -4.81
N GLY A 56 -0.90 13.74 -5.43
CA GLY A 56 0.26 14.43 -4.88
C GLY A 56 1.09 13.60 -3.89
N LEU A 57 0.84 12.29 -3.75
CA LEU A 57 1.58 11.44 -2.80
C LEU A 57 2.99 11.05 -3.28
N SER A 58 3.37 11.50 -4.49
CA SER A 58 4.74 11.45 -5.03
C SER A 58 5.46 12.80 -4.97
N ASP A 59 4.76 13.88 -4.58
CA ASP A 59 5.31 15.23 -4.50
C ASP A 59 5.87 15.50 -3.10
N GLU A 60 7.15 15.87 -3.02
CA GLU A 60 7.83 16.11 -1.75
C GLU A 60 7.21 17.26 -0.94
N GLN A 61 6.71 18.31 -1.60
CA GLN A 61 6.08 19.45 -0.93
C GLN A 61 4.76 19.05 -0.29
N VAL A 62 3.99 18.21 -0.97
CA VAL A 62 2.71 17.70 -0.45
C VAL A 62 2.94 16.74 0.72
N ILE A 63 3.85 15.77 0.57
CA ILE A 63 4.10 14.75 1.61
C ILE A 63 4.84 15.29 2.83
N ALA A 64 5.58 16.40 2.72
CA ALA A 64 6.28 16.99 3.86
C ALA A 64 5.35 17.50 4.97
N ASN A 65 4.07 17.75 4.64
CA ASN A 65 3.04 18.16 5.59
C ASN A 65 2.22 16.95 6.07
N PRO A 66 2.33 16.54 7.35
CA PRO A 66 1.57 15.40 7.90
C PRO A 66 0.05 15.55 7.80
N LYS A 67 -0.46 16.78 7.70
CA LYS A 67 -1.90 17.03 7.49
C LYS A 67 -2.40 16.51 6.14
N ASN A 68 -1.52 16.15 5.20
CA ASN A 68 -1.88 15.60 3.90
C ASN A 68 -1.94 14.06 3.88
N LEU A 69 -1.61 13.37 4.98
CA LEU A 69 -1.56 11.90 4.99
C LEU A 69 -2.94 11.23 4.78
N TRP A 70 -4.04 11.93 5.05
CA TRP A 70 -5.39 11.41 4.76
C TRP A 70 -5.62 11.14 3.26
N ARG A 71 -4.85 11.77 2.36
CA ARG A 71 -4.93 11.53 0.90
C ARG A 71 -4.64 10.07 0.53
N ILE A 72 -3.92 9.35 1.40
CA ILE A 72 -3.67 7.90 1.26
C ILE A 72 -4.98 7.12 1.28
N ILE A 73 -5.94 7.52 2.12
CA ILE A 73 -7.26 6.88 2.23
C ILE A 73 -7.99 6.98 0.88
N LEU A 74 -7.91 8.13 0.22
CA LEU A 74 -8.51 8.32 -1.10
C LEU A 74 -7.93 7.36 -2.14
N VAL A 75 -6.60 7.18 -2.15
CA VAL A 75 -5.98 6.20 -3.06
C VAL A 75 -6.44 4.77 -2.71
N MET A 76 -6.40 4.41 -1.43
CA MET A 76 -6.77 3.05 -1.00
C MET A 76 -8.23 2.70 -1.26
N LEU A 77 -9.12 3.69 -1.29
CA LEU A 77 -10.52 3.50 -1.68
C LEU A 77 -10.69 2.90 -3.07
N PHE A 78 -9.75 3.17 -3.99
CA PHE A 78 -9.77 2.61 -5.36
C PHE A 78 -8.81 1.42 -5.53
N VAL A 79 -7.63 1.49 -4.90
CA VAL A 79 -6.60 0.46 -5.04
C VAL A 79 -7.05 -0.87 -4.42
N ALA A 80 -7.69 -0.84 -3.25
CA ALA A 80 -8.09 -2.08 -2.59
C ALA A 80 -9.21 -2.84 -3.32
N PRO A 81 -10.30 -2.20 -3.80
CA PRO A 81 -11.27 -2.87 -4.66
C PRO A 81 -10.67 -3.42 -5.96
N LEU A 82 -9.77 -2.69 -6.61
CA LEU A 82 -9.06 -3.17 -7.79
C LEU A 82 -8.30 -4.46 -7.49
N ALA A 83 -7.47 -4.44 -6.45
CA ALA A 83 -6.66 -5.60 -6.09
C ALA A 83 -7.50 -6.80 -5.66
N ALA A 84 -8.55 -6.57 -4.86
CA ALA A 84 -9.49 -7.60 -4.45
C ALA A 84 -10.23 -8.22 -5.65
N THR A 85 -10.62 -7.41 -6.64
CA THR A 85 -11.30 -7.86 -7.85
C THR A 85 -10.37 -8.72 -8.71
N VAL A 86 -9.14 -8.26 -8.96
CA VAL A 86 -8.15 -9.03 -9.72
C VAL A 86 -7.87 -10.36 -9.02
N ARG A 87 -7.73 -10.36 -7.69
CA ARG A 87 -7.55 -11.59 -6.92
C ARG A 87 -8.74 -12.54 -7.05
N ALA A 88 -9.96 -12.02 -6.91
CA ALA A 88 -11.18 -12.82 -7.02
C ALA A 88 -11.30 -13.47 -8.42
N ALA A 89 -11.03 -12.69 -9.47
CA ALA A 89 -11.00 -13.19 -10.85
C ALA A 89 -9.96 -14.29 -11.05
N PHE A 90 -8.74 -14.09 -10.54
CA PHE A 90 -7.68 -15.09 -10.63
C PHE A 90 -8.02 -16.40 -9.90
N LEU A 91 -8.74 -16.31 -8.78
CA LEU A 91 -9.16 -17.48 -8.00
C LEU A 91 -10.46 -18.13 -8.52
N GLY A 92 -11.08 -17.58 -9.57
CA GLY A 92 -12.39 -18.06 -10.04
C GLY A 92 -13.50 -17.93 -8.98
N ALA A 93 -13.41 -16.92 -8.11
CA ALA A 93 -14.30 -16.74 -6.96
C ALA A 93 -14.98 -15.37 -6.96
N ALA A 94 -16.08 -15.25 -6.22
CA ALA A 94 -16.73 -13.96 -6.00
C ALA A 94 -15.88 -13.07 -5.05
N MET A 95 -15.81 -11.77 -5.35
CA MET A 95 -15.18 -10.80 -4.45
C MET A 95 -16.13 -10.50 -3.28
N LEU A 96 -15.76 -10.92 -2.08
CA LEU A 96 -16.51 -10.57 -0.86
C LEU A 96 -16.33 -9.07 -0.55
N PRO A 97 -17.41 -8.27 -0.40
CA PRO A 97 -17.30 -6.82 -0.19
C PRO A 97 -16.52 -6.39 1.06
N LEU A 98 -16.52 -7.21 2.11
CA LEU A 98 -15.79 -6.90 3.35
C LEU A 98 -14.27 -6.97 3.16
N PHE A 99 -13.79 -7.80 2.24
CA PHE A 99 -12.36 -7.99 2.01
C PHE A 99 -11.64 -6.72 1.53
N PRO A 100 -12.07 -6.02 0.46
CA PRO A 100 -11.44 -4.76 0.05
C PRO A 100 -11.57 -3.65 1.11
N LEU A 101 -12.59 -3.66 1.96
CA LEU A 101 -12.71 -2.70 3.06
C LEU A 101 -11.61 -2.92 4.11
N ILE A 102 -11.41 -4.16 4.56
CA ILE A 102 -10.36 -4.52 5.52
C ILE A 102 -8.97 -4.33 4.88
N LEU A 103 -8.79 -4.77 3.64
CA LEU A 103 -7.55 -4.61 2.88
C LEU A 103 -7.19 -3.12 2.73
N GLY A 104 -8.14 -2.30 2.28
CA GLY A 104 -7.94 -0.87 2.07
C GLY A 104 -7.71 -0.12 3.37
N GLY A 105 -8.50 -0.40 4.41
CA GLY A 105 -8.36 0.24 5.71
C GLY A 105 -7.02 -0.05 6.38
N SER A 106 -6.62 -1.34 6.44
CA SER A 106 -5.33 -1.74 7.00
C SER A 106 -4.16 -1.18 6.20
N ASN A 107 -4.22 -1.21 4.87
CA ASN A 107 -3.16 -0.64 4.02
C ASN A 107 -3.10 0.88 4.11
N ALA A 108 -4.24 1.58 4.23
CA ALA A 108 -4.26 3.02 4.43
C ALA A 108 -3.54 3.40 5.72
N ILE A 109 -3.86 2.75 6.84
CA ILE A 109 -3.20 2.99 8.13
C ILE A 109 -1.71 2.68 8.04
N GLY A 110 -1.34 1.51 7.50
CA GLY A 110 0.07 1.12 7.37
C GLY A 110 0.87 2.08 6.48
N MET A 111 0.29 2.55 5.39
CA MET A 111 0.93 3.52 4.50
C MET A 111 0.99 4.93 5.10
N MET A 112 0.04 5.32 5.95
CA MET A 112 0.14 6.55 6.75
C MET A 112 1.31 6.46 7.73
N VAL A 113 1.50 5.31 8.40
CA VAL A 113 2.66 5.06 9.27
C VAL A 113 3.96 5.17 8.47
N TRP A 114 4.03 4.53 7.30
CA TRP A 114 5.19 4.64 6.42
C TRP A 114 5.49 6.09 6.02
N ARG A 115 4.48 6.83 5.57
CA ARG A 115 4.67 8.24 5.19
C ARG A 115 5.15 9.08 6.37
N TRP A 116 4.63 8.83 7.56
CA TRP A 116 5.11 9.50 8.77
C TRP A 116 6.60 9.20 9.03
N ILE A 117 7.01 7.93 8.95
CA ILE A 117 8.42 7.53 9.06
C ILE A 117 9.28 8.21 7.99
N TYR A 118 8.83 8.22 6.73
CA TYR A 118 9.52 8.88 5.64
C TYR A 118 9.73 10.38 5.91
N ILE A 119 8.72 11.09 6.43
CA ILE A 119 8.84 12.51 6.80
C ILE A 119 9.94 12.71 7.86
N LEU A 120 10.01 11.83 8.87
CA LEU A 120 11.05 11.89 9.90
C LEU A 120 12.45 11.66 9.33
N ILE A 121 12.60 10.68 8.42
CA ILE A 121 13.85 10.40 7.72
C ILE A 121 14.26 11.60 6.84
N ALA A 122 13.33 12.12 6.04
CA ALA A 122 13.59 13.21 5.10
C ALA A 122 14.04 14.49 5.81
N ARG A 123 13.47 14.80 6.98
CA ARG A 123 13.87 15.96 7.82
C ARG A 123 15.29 15.84 8.37
N ARG A 124 15.76 14.62 8.66
CA ARG A 124 17.12 14.38 9.15
C ARG A 124 18.17 14.48 8.04
N VAL A 125 17.81 14.14 6.81
CA VAL A 125 18.71 14.23 5.65
C VAL A 125 18.92 15.68 5.18
N THR A 126 18.00 16.59 5.52
CA THR A 126 18.10 18.03 5.17
C THR A 126 18.73 18.93 6.22
N LYS A 127 18.95 18.40 7.43
CA LYS A 127 19.75 19.08 8.46
C LYS A 127 21.21 18.69 8.28
#